data_AF-A0A3P6TG60-F1
#
_entry.id   AF-A0A3P6TG60-F1
#
_cell.length_a   1.000
_cell.length_b   1.000
_cell.length_c   1.000
_cell.angle_alpha   90.00
_cell.angle_beta   90.00
_cell.angle_gamma   90.00
#
_symmetry.space_group_name_H-M   'P 1'
#
loop_
_entity.id
_entity.type
_entity.pdbx_description
1 polymer ?
#
loop_
_entity_poly.entity_id
_entity_poly.type
_entity_poly.pdbx_seq_one_letter_code
_entity_poly.pdbx_strand_id
1 'polypeptide(L)' 'MLPNEQFQKLLYDLFCLWHGVQRHYDPPFTDTEEQRLAKVKSMICKLLTEIDGRVTRIQQNQTGGIKGQVGLFRLRN' A
#
# COMPACT_ATOMS: atom_id res chain seq x y z
N MET A 1 2.76 11.54 -10.10
CA MET A 1 2.71 11.19 -8.67
C MET A 1 3.59 9.97 -8.47
N LEU A 2 4.53 10.05 -7.52
CA LEU A 2 5.49 8.96 -7.30
C LEU A 2 4.75 7.70 -6.82
N PRO A 3 5.18 6.47 -7.19
CA PRO A 3 4.47 5.22 -6.89
C PRO A 3 4.37 4.85 -5.39
N ASN A 4 4.75 5.74 -4.46
CA ASN A 4 4.82 5.49 -3.02
C ASN A 4 4.13 6.53 -2.13
N GLU A 5 3.61 7.64 -2.67
CA GLU A 5 3.04 8.72 -1.86
C GLU A 5 1.85 8.25 -1.03
N GLN A 6 0.96 7.44 -1.61
CA GLN A 6 -0.24 6.93 -0.94
C GLN A 6 0.11 6.01 0.24
N PHE A 7 1.00 5.05 0.03
CA PHE A 7 1.41 4.09 1.06
C PHE A 7 2.18 4.77 2.19
N GLN A 8 3.09 5.69 1.83
CA GLN A 8 3.85 6.48 2.81
C GLN A 8 2.93 7.38 3.65
N LYS A 9 1.90 7.98 3.04
CA LYS A 9 0.90 8.76 3.76
C LYS A 9 0.10 7.89 4.75
N LEU A 10 -0.36 6.71 4.33
CA LEU A 10 -1.08 5.79 5.22
C LEU A 10 -0.24 5.33 6.42
N LEU A 11 1.06 5.09 6.22
CA LEU A 11 1.98 4.76 7.31
C LEU A 11 2.16 5.92 8.29
N TYR A 12 2.30 7.13 7.75
CA TYR A 12 2.43 8.33 8.57
C TYR A 12 1.17 8.59 9.40
N ASP A 13 0.00 8.50 8.77
CA ASP A 13 -1.29 8.70 9.45
C ASP A 13 -1.51 7.64 10.54
N LEU A 14 -1.14 6.38 10.28
CA LEU A 14 -1.18 5.30 11.27
C LEU A 14 -0.28 5.57 12.47
N PHE A 15 0.95 6.02 12.23
CA PHE A 15 1.88 6.37 13.30
C PHE A 15 1.31 7.50 14.19
N CYS A 16 0.80 8.56 13.57
CA CYS A 16 0.17 9.67 14.28
C CYS A 16 -1.03 9.21 15.13
N LEU A 17 -1.93 8.41 14.54
CA LEU A 17 -3.12 7.92 15.24
C LEU A 17 -2.78 6.95 16.38
N TRP A 18 -1.82 6.05 16.17
CA TRP A 18 -1.43 5.03 17.15
C TRP A 18 -0.72 5.64 18.37
N HIS A 19 0.23 6.54 18.14
CA HIS A 19 0.99 7.20 19.20
C HIS A 19 0.32 8.46 19.77
N GLY A 20 -0.82 8.87 19.21
CA GLY A 20 -1.47 10.14 19.59
C GLY A 20 -0.61 11.36 19.27
N VAL A 21 0.29 11.25 18.28
CA VAL A 21 1.14 12.36 17.86
C VAL A 21 0.28 13.33 17.06
N GLN A 22 -0.03 14.45 17.70
CA GLN A 22 -0.82 15.51 17.12
C GLN A 22 0.12 16.55 16.51
N ARG A 23 -0.15 16.99 15.28
CA ARG A 23 0.58 18.13 14.70
C ARG A 23 0.18 19.41 15.43
N HIS A 24 1.07 20.39 15.44
CA HIS A 24 0.87 21.67 16.13
C HIS A 24 -0.39 22.44 15.70
N TYR A 25 -0.98 22.10 14.54
CA TYR A 25 -2.19 22.71 13.99
C TYR A 25 -3.39 21.76 13.88
N ASP A 26 -3.28 20.50 14.34
CA ASP A 26 -4.42 19.58 14.28
C ASP A 26 -5.39 19.85 15.45
N PRO A 27 -6.72 19.79 15.22
CA PRO A 27 -7.71 19.86 16.28
C PRO A 27 -7.45 18.80 17.35
N PRO A 28 -7.76 19.09 18.64
CA PRO A 28 -7.64 18.10 19.71
C PRO A 28 -8.40 16.82 19.35
N PHE A 29 -7.77 15.66 19.59
CA PHE A 29 -8.43 14.38 19.42
C PHE A 29 -9.65 14.31 20.35
N THR A 30 -10.84 14.41 19.79
CA THR A 30 -12.11 14.25 20.51
C THR A 30 -12.61 12.81 20.50
N ASP A 31 -11.88 11.91 19.84
CA ASP A 31 -12.27 10.52 19.69
C ASP A 31 -12.09 9.74 21.00
N THR A 32 -13.06 8.88 21.31
CA THR A 32 -12.91 7.90 22.39
C THR A 32 -11.86 6.85 22.01
N GLU A 33 -11.33 6.12 23.01
CA GLU A 33 -10.35 5.07 22.76
C GLU A 33 -10.87 4.00 21.78
N GLU A 34 -12.15 3.64 21.85
CA GLU A 34 -12.80 2.71 20.93
C GLU A 34 -12.87 3.25 19.49
N GLN A 35 -13.20 4.54 19.32
CA GLN A 35 -13.21 5.18 18.01
C GLN A 35 -11.81 5.25 17.41
N ARG A 36 -10.79 5.53 18.24
CA ARG A 36 -9.38 5.48 17.83
C ARG A 36 -9.01 4.08 17.37
N LEU A 37 -9.36 3.05 18.14
CA LEU A 37 -9.06 1.66 17.81
C LEU A 37 -9.73 1.22 16.50
N ALA A 38 -10.97 1.67 16.25
CA ALA A 38 -11.68 1.42 15.00
C ALA A 38 -10.98 2.09 13.80
N LYS A 39 -10.53 3.34 13.95
CA LYS A 39 -9.75 4.05 12.91
C LYS A 39 -8.40 3.38 12.64
N VAL A 40 -7.70 2.93 13.69
CA VAL A 40 -6.44 2.16 13.56
C VAL A 40 -6.68 0.89 12.75
N LYS A 41 -7.68 0.09 13.12
CA LYS A 41 -8.02 -1.15 12.41
C LYS A 41 -8.33 -0.88 10.93
N SER A 42 -9.09 0.17 10.65
CA SER A 42 -9.40 0.58 9.27
C SER A 42 -8.13 0.94 8.48
N MET A 43 -7.18 1.65 9.09
CA MET A 43 -5.93 2.01 8.41
C MET A 43 -5.02 0.82 8.17
N ILE A 44 -4.94 -0.12 9.12
CA ILE A 44 -4.20 -1.38 8.92
C ILE A 44 -4.78 -2.15 7.74
N CYS A 45 -6.11 -2.28 7.64
CA CYS A 45 -6.75 -2.94 6.50
C CYS A 45 -6.40 -2.26 5.16
N LYS A 46 -6.40 -0.91 5.11
CA LYS A 46 -6.02 -0.16 3.90
C LYS A 46 -4.56 -0.41 3.51
N LEU A 47 -3.65 -0.46 4.48
CA LEU A 47 -2.23 -0.79 4.24
C LEU A 47 -2.07 -2.21 3.71
N LEU A 48 -2.80 -3.18 4.26
CA LEU A 48 -2.80 -4.56 3.78
C LEU A 48 -3.30 -4.65 2.33
N THR A 49 -4.36 -3.94 1.98
CA THR A 49 -4.86 -3.87 0.58
C THR A 49 -3.83 -3.26 -0.37
N GLU A 50 -3.13 -2.20 0.04
CA GLU A 50 -2.06 -1.60 -0.78
C GLU A 50 -0.88 -2.56 -0.98
N ILE A 51 -0.51 -3.31 0.06
CA ILE A 51 0.52 -4.35 -0.01
C ILE A 51 0.08 -5.47 -0.96
N ASP A 52 -1.14 -5.98 -0.80
CA ASP A 52 -1.70 -7.02 -1.66
C ASP A 52 -1.68 -6.59 -3.14
N GLY A 53 -2.16 -5.38 -3.45
CA GLY A 53 -2.11 -4.83 -4.81
C GLY A 53 -0.68 -4.66 -5.36
N ARG A 54 0.32 -4.38 -4.50
CA ARG A 54 1.73 -4.36 -4.90
C ARG A 54 2.24 -5.78 -5.18
N VAL A 55 1.91 -6.75 -4.34
CA VAL A 55 2.25 -8.16 -4.51
C VAL A 55 1.68 -8.70 -5.82
N THR A 56 0.39 -8.45 -6.11
CA THR A 56 -0.26 -8.86 -7.37
C THR A 56 0.46 -8.27 -8.59
N ARG A 57 0.80 -6.97 -8.56
CA ARG A 57 1.54 -6.31 -9.66
C ARG A 57 2.93 -6.91 -9.88
N ILE A 58 3.64 -7.23 -8.80
CA ILE A 58 4.95 -7.88 -8.87
C ILE A 58 4.81 -9.28 -9.48
N GLN A 59 3.83 -10.07 -9.02
CA GLN A 59 3.56 -11.41 -9.56
C GLN A 59 3.18 -11.37 -11.05
N GLN A 60 2.35 -10.41 -11.47
CA GLN A 60 1.98 -10.20 -12.88
C GLN A 60 3.18 -9.79 -13.74
N ASN A 61 4.04 -8.91 -13.25
CA ASN A 61 5.27 -8.52 -13.96
C ASN A 61 6.27 -9.68 -14.09
N GLN A 62 6.32 -10.58 -13.10
CA GLN A 62 7.16 -11.79 -13.16
C GLN A 62 6.60 -12.84 -14.13
N THR A 63 5.28 -12.95 -14.26
CA THR A 63 4.63 -13.87 -15.23
C THR A 63 4.61 -13.34 -16.66
N GLY A 64 4.72 -12.02 -16.86
CA GLY A 64 4.88 -11.38 -18.18
C GLY A 64 6.31 -11.43 -18.75
N GLY A 65 7.33 -11.70 -17.93
CA GLY A 65 8.74 -11.71 -18.32
C GLY A 65 9.24 -12.97 -19.03
N ILE A 66 8.43 -14.05 -19.09
CA ILE A 66 8.81 -15.34 -19.70
C ILE A 66 7.77 -15.78 -20.75
N LYS A 67 7.26 -14.85 -21.56
CA LYS A 67 6.47 -15.19 -22.77
C LYS A 67 6.85 -14.39 -24.02
N GLY A 68 8.02 -13.75 -24.03
CA GLY A 68 8.45 -12.85 -25.10
C GLY A 68 9.67 -13.30 -25.92
N GLN A 69 10.18 -14.54 -25.78
CA GLN A 69 11.37 -14.97 -26.50
C GLN A 69 11.46 -16.50 -26.70
N VAL A 70 10.38 -17.17 -27.07
CA VAL A 70 10.44 -18.57 -27.56
C VAL A 70 9.48 -18.75 -28.72
N GLY A 71 9.72 -17.98 -29.79
CA GLY A 71 8.82 -18.00 -30.94
C GLY A 71 9.42 -17.39 -32.20
N LEU A 72 10.72 -17.55 -32.45
CA LEU A 72 11.29 -17.14 -33.75
C LEU A 72 12.61 -17.86 -34.11
N PHE A 73 12.74 -19.16 -33.87
CA PHE A 73 13.83 -19.95 -34.47
C PHE A 73 13.36 -21.36 -34.84
N ARG A 74 12.33 -21.46 -35.68
CA ARG A 74 12.07 -22.70 -36.41
C ARG A 74 11.29 -22.42 -37.68
N LEU A 75 11.99 -21.90 -38.69
CA LEU A 75 11.67 -22.06 -40.12
C LEU A 75 12.75 -21.34 -40.93
N ARG A 76 13.83 -22.05 -41.25
CA ARG A 76 14.63 -21.78 -42.44
C ARG A 76 15.42 -23.03 -42.83
N ASN A 77 14.95 -23.62 -43.93
CA ASN A 77 15.49 -24.68 -44.80
C ASN A 77 16.03 -25.95 -44.14
#